data_AF-A0A4Q0SJE9-F1
#
_entry.id   AF-A0A4Q0SJE9-F1
#
_cell.length_a   1.000
_cell.length_b   1.000
_cell.length_c   1.000
_cell.angle_alpha   90.00
_cell.angle_beta   90.00
_cell.angle_gamma   90.00
#
_symmetry.space_group_name_H-M   'P 1'
#
loop_
_entity.id
_entity.type
_entity.pdbx_description
1 polymer ?
#
loop_
_entity_poly.entity_id
_entity_poly.type
_entity_poly.pdbx_seq_one_letter_code
_entity_poly.pdbx_strand_id
1 'polypeptide(L)' 'MSASPRCGARTRCGLACRAPAVRSKLRCRMHGGAEGSGAPWGNRNARKHGAFAQERIAERRAIRELLGEAGKLLKELDSN' A
#
# COMPACT_ATOMS: atom_id res chain seq x y z
N MET A 1 -22.37 25.40 8.00
CA MET A 1 -21.18 24.52 7.90
C MET A 1 -21.52 23.33 7.01
N SER A 2 -20.61 22.87 6.15
CA SER A 2 -20.88 21.67 5.34
C SER A 2 -20.80 20.42 6.23
N ALA A 3 -21.86 19.60 6.21
CA ALA A 3 -22.00 18.41 7.06
C ALA A 3 -21.00 17.29 6.77
N SER A 4 -20.18 17.42 5.73
CA SER A 4 -19.19 16.42 5.33
C SER A 4 -17.81 17.07 5.18
N PRO A 5 -16.73 16.34 5.53
CA PRO A 5 -15.38 16.83 5.31
C PRO A 5 -15.10 17.10 3.82
N ARG A 6 -14.14 17.97 3.54
CA ARG A 6 -13.71 18.28 2.17
C ARG A 6 -12.83 17.16 1.61
N CYS A 7 -12.85 16.98 0.30
CA CYS A 7 -12.00 16.03 -0.38
C CYS A 7 -10.51 16.36 -0.18
N GLY A 8 -9.73 15.39 0.28
CA GLY A 8 -8.28 15.55 0.51
C GLY A 8 -7.39 15.53 -0.73
N ALA A 9 -7.95 15.63 -1.94
CA ALA A 9 -7.18 15.61 -3.18
C ALA A 9 -6.77 17.02 -3.61
N ARG A 10 -5.69 17.12 -4.38
CA ARG A 10 -5.30 18.36 -5.08
C ARG A 10 -5.87 18.35 -6.50
N THR A 11 -6.40 19.49 -6.91
CA THR A 11 -6.87 19.75 -8.28
C THR A 11 -5.68 19.93 -9.23
N ARG A 12 -5.93 19.91 -10.55
CA ARG A 12 -4.89 20.06 -11.57
C ARG A 12 -4.13 21.40 -11.47
N CYS A 13 -4.78 22.46 -10.99
CA CYS A 13 -4.14 23.75 -10.72
C CYS A 13 -3.40 23.80 -9.36
N GLY A 14 -3.24 22.68 -8.67
CA GLY A 14 -2.46 22.57 -7.44
C GLY A 14 -3.19 22.93 -6.15
N LEU A 15 -4.41 23.47 -6.24
CA LEU A 15 -5.25 23.85 -5.09
C LEU A 15 -5.97 22.64 -4.48
N ALA A 16 -6.30 22.72 -3.19
CA ALA A 16 -7.11 21.70 -2.51
C ALA A 16 -8.53 21.60 -3.11
N CYS A 17 -9.03 20.37 -3.24
CA CYS A 17 -10.38 20.13 -3.74
C CYS A 17 -11.44 20.62 -2.74
N ARG A 18 -12.35 21.49 -3.19
CA ARG A 18 -13.42 22.05 -2.37
C ARG A 18 -14.71 21.19 -2.37
N ALA A 19 -14.76 20.13 -3.16
CA ALA A 19 -15.91 19.24 -3.21
C ALA A 19 -16.07 18.46 -1.89
N PRO A 20 -17.31 18.12 -1.48
CA PRO A 20 -17.53 17.26 -0.32
C PRO A 20 -16.97 15.86 -0.58
N ALA A 21 -16.38 15.24 0.45
CA ALA A 21 -16.01 13.83 0.39
C ALA A 21 -17.27 12.95 0.37
N VAL A 22 -17.19 11.81 -0.32
CA VAL A 22 -18.26 10.81 -0.28
C VAL A 22 -18.35 10.25 1.15
N ARG A 23 -19.57 9.91 1.60
CA ARG A 23 -19.79 9.30 2.93
C ARG A 23 -18.80 8.15 3.16
N SER A 24 -18.21 8.10 4.35
CA SER A 24 -17.17 7.14 4.77
C SER A 24 -15.90 7.08 3.91
N LYS A 25 -15.65 8.07 3.03
CA LYS A 25 -14.43 8.18 2.23
C LYS A 25 -13.74 9.53 2.45
N LEU A 26 -12.46 9.59 2.08
CA LEU A 26 -11.63 10.80 2.17
C LEU A 26 -11.67 11.66 0.90
N ARG A 27 -12.26 11.16 -0.18
CA ARG A 27 -12.23 11.80 -1.52
C ARG A 27 -13.64 11.96 -2.11
N CYS A 28 -13.81 12.95 -2.98
CA CYS A 28 -15.06 13.18 -3.71
C CYS A 28 -15.21 12.21 -4.89
N ARG A 29 -16.39 12.16 -5.50
CA ARG A 29 -16.65 11.28 -6.66
C ARG A 29 -15.66 11.46 -7.80
N MET A 30 -15.18 12.69 -8.03
CA MET A 30 -14.24 13.03 -9.11
C MET A 30 -12.79 12.65 -8.81
N HIS A 31 -12.44 12.42 -7.54
CA HIS A 31 -11.08 12.11 -7.11
C HIS A 31 -11.00 10.69 -6.51
N GLY A 32 -11.74 9.73 -7.07
CA GLY A 32 -11.68 8.32 -6.65
C GLY A 32 -12.56 7.97 -5.44
N GLY A 33 -13.51 8.83 -5.08
CA GLY A 33 -14.52 8.54 -4.06
C GLY A 33 -15.77 7.83 -4.59
N ALA A 34 -15.96 7.72 -5.91
CA ALA A 34 -17.15 7.09 -6.47
C ALA A 34 -17.22 5.60 -6.12
N GLU A 35 -18.42 5.03 -6.20
CA GLU A 35 -18.59 3.58 -6.12
C GLU A 35 -17.78 2.90 -7.23
N GLY A 36 -17.17 1.75 -6.92
CA GLY A 36 -16.23 1.07 -7.83
C GLY A 36 -14.93 1.84 -8.12
N SER A 37 -14.67 2.98 -7.48
CA SER A 37 -13.38 3.65 -7.62
C SER A 37 -12.27 2.89 -6.90
N GLY A 38 -11.12 2.81 -7.54
CA GLY A 38 -9.97 2.05 -7.05
C GLY A 38 -9.90 0.68 -7.71
N ALA A 39 -8.76 0.02 -7.51
CA ALA A 39 -8.54 -1.29 -8.10
C ALA A 39 -9.30 -2.35 -7.27
N PRO A 40 -9.99 -3.32 -7.90
CA PRO A 40 -10.74 -4.33 -7.18
C PRO A 40 -9.80 -5.23 -6.36
N TRP A 41 -10.34 -5.89 -5.35
CA TRP A 41 -9.58 -6.84 -4.55
C TRP A 41 -9.06 -7.97 -5.46
N GLY A 42 -7.79 -8.35 -5.29
CA GLY A 42 -7.15 -9.36 -6.13
C GLY A 42 -6.81 -8.93 -7.57
N ASN A 43 -6.95 -7.65 -7.93
CA ASN A 43 -6.56 -7.19 -9.27
C ASN A 43 -5.07 -7.49 -9.54
N ARG A 44 -4.77 -7.87 -10.79
CA ARG A 44 -3.40 -8.10 -11.27
C ARG A 44 -2.89 -6.98 -12.20
N ASN A 45 -3.67 -5.92 -12.39
CA ASN A 45 -3.36 -4.85 -13.37
C ASN A 45 -2.10 -4.08 -13.00
N ALA A 46 -1.82 -3.91 -11.70
CA ALA A 46 -0.58 -3.27 -11.23
C ALA A 46 0.60 -4.25 -11.09
N ARG A 47 0.42 -5.54 -11.39
CA ARG A 47 1.47 -6.55 -11.27
C ARG A 47 2.43 -6.41 -12.46
N LYS A 48 3.63 -5.89 -12.19
CA LYS A 48 4.74 -5.83 -13.16
C LYS A 48 5.57 -7.11 -13.08
N HIS A 49 6.58 -7.13 -12.21
CA HIS A 49 7.48 -8.26 -11.97
C HIS A 49 7.07 -9.13 -10.77
N GLY A 50 5.96 -8.80 -10.09
CA GLY A 50 5.44 -9.59 -8.97
C GLY A 50 6.25 -9.54 -7.67
N ALA A 51 7.33 -8.76 -7.56
CA ALA A 51 8.14 -8.75 -6.34
C ALA A 51 7.40 -8.18 -5.11
N PHE A 52 6.30 -7.45 -5.30
CA PHE A 52 5.43 -6.99 -4.20
C PHE A 52 4.20 -7.89 -3.98
N ALA A 53 4.11 -9.02 -4.69
CA ALA A 53 3.09 -10.02 -4.39
C ALA A 53 3.31 -10.61 -3.00
N GLN A 54 2.22 -10.99 -2.34
CA GLN A 54 2.25 -11.57 -0.99
C GLN A 54 3.20 -12.78 -0.90
N GLU A 55 3.13 -13.67 -1.89
CA GLU A 55 3.98 -14.85 -2.02
C GLU A 55 5.48 -14.47 -2.04
N ARG A 56 5.87 -13.49 -2.87
CA ARG A 56 7.26 -13.02 -2.99
C ARG A 56 7.73 -12.24 -1.76
N ILE A 57 6.83 -11.60 -1.03
CA ILE A 57 7.14 -10.98 0.26
C ILE A 57 7.40 -12.06 1.31
N ALA A 58 6.57 -13.10 1.37
CA ALA A 58 6.71 -14.21 2.31
C ALA A 58 8.03 -14.97 2.08
N GLU A 59 8.32 -15.32 0.82
CA GLU A 59 9.58 -15.97 0.42
C GLU A 59 10.80 -15.16 0.88
N ARG A 60 10.83 -13.84 0.61
CA ARG A 60 11.94 -12.98 1.04
C ARG A 60 12.09 -12.89 2.56
N ARG A 61 10.99 -12.98 3.32
CA ARG A 61 11.05 -13.00 4.79
C ARG A 61 11.69 -14.29 5.28
N ALA A 62 11.24 -15.44 4.77
CA ALA A 62 11.79 -16.75 5.13
C ALA A 62 13.29 -16.85 4.79
N ILE A 63 13.72 -16.35 3.62
CA ILE A 63 15.15 -16.34 3.25
C ILE A 63 15.96 -15.48 4.23
N ARG A 64 15.47 -14.31 4.62
CA ARG A 64 16.20 -13.44 5.57
C ARG A 64 16.31 -14.06 6.95
N GLU A 65 15.26 -14.73 7.41
CA GLU A 65 15.26 -15.44 8.69
C GLU A 65 16.31 -16.55 8.68
N LEU A 66 16.29 -17.41 7.65
CA LEU A 66 17.27 -18.47 7.45
C LEU A 66 18.71 -17.94 7.41
N LEU A 67 18.97 -16.87 6.64
CA LEU A 67 20.29 -16.25 6.56
C LEU A 67 20.73 -15.67 7.91
N GLY A 68 19.78 -15.12 8.68
CA GLY A 68 20.04 -14.61 10.03
C GLY A 68 20.43 -15.71 11.01
N GLU A 69 19.73 -16.85 10.97
CA GLU A 69 20.03 -18.03 11.78
C GLU A 69 21.38 -18.65 11.40
N ALA A 70 21.62 -18.86 10.10
CA ALA A 70 22.89 -19.37 9.60
C ALA A 70 24.07 -18.47 10.02
N GLY A 71 23.90 -17.16 9.96
CA GLY A 71 24.91 -16.20 10.41
C GLY A 71 25.17 -16.22 11.92
N LYS A 72 24.19 -16.57 12.75
CA LYS A 72 24.40 -16.78 14.20
C LYS A 72 25.19 -18.06 14.46
N LEU A 73 24.79 -19.15 13.81
CA LEU A 73 25.44 -20.44 13.95
C LEU A 73 26.93 -20.36 13.58
N LEU A 74 27.26 -19.70 12.46
CA LEU A 74 28.65 -19.52 12.05
C LEU A 74 29.48 -18.78 13.10
N LYS A 75 28.92 -17.71 13.70
CA LYS A 75 29.61 -16.96 14.77
C LYS A 75 29.84 -17.80 16.03
N GLU A 76 28.89 -18.65 16.38
CA GLU A 76 29.03 -19.56 17.53
C GLU A 76 30.15 -20.57 17.29
N LEU A 77 30.29 -21.09 16.06
CA LEU A 77 31.36 -22.00 15.67
C LEU A 77 32.74 -21.31 15.64
N ASP A 78 32.82 -20.07 15.14
CA ASP A 78 34.07 -19.30 15.09
C ASP A 78 34.56 -18.82 16.48
N SER A 79 33.70 -18.90 17.51
CA SER A 79 34.00 -18.46 18.88
C SER A 79 34.42 -19.61 19.82
N ASN A 80 34.47 -20.85 19.32
CA ASN A 80 34.95 -22.06 20.00
C ASN A 80 36.33 -22.48 19.47
#